data_AF-A0AAI9GH47-F1
#
_entry.id   AF-A0AAI9GH47-F1
#
_cell.length_a   1.000
_cell.length_b   1.000
_cell.length_c   1.000
_cell.angle_alpha   90.00
_cell.angle_beta   90.00
_cell.angle_gamma   90.00
#
_symmetry.space_group_name_H-M   'P 1'
#
loop_
_entity.id
_entity.type
_entity.pdbx_description
1 polymer ?
#
loop_
_entity_poly.entity_id
_entity_poly.type
_entity_poly.pdbx_seq_one_letter_code
_entity_poly.pdbx_strand_id
1 'polypeptide(L)'
;MIKARLFVWMPGLATLLNYRMADFGPDVKAGLSVAAVALPVAIAYAELMGINAIIGLYACILPMIIYALFGTSRQLIIGPDAATCAVIAAAVSPLALGDDSIRWQLIIVMSFMTGLWCLIAARFRLGTFADFLSRPILQGLLNGVALTIILGQLGKIFGITSLPSGFIELLIAFPTSLLSTHIPTLLMSLGTLAIIIVIKRVRNMWPSLLIAMLFATLVSYVFDVEKYGISIVGDLGGGLPFIPMPQFDPALMRDLITPSLNLAVISFVSFMMTARSFASKNGYNVDADQELRALGMANIASAFSQGFAVSAASSRTAVNDMMGGKTQLVSIVAALAILAVLLFSIDLLGYIPMPALGMVLIVSTWSLLSVRSIFSMRKRNKEAFTLCIFTLGAVLISGLINGVGLAVLLGLLQFIRVIFRPTDQLLGVDDQGMLHSMSKDNDIQPVEGVLIYRFNSPLTYFNVNYFKERLNKHIDNQSKRPAWVIVDAAVSFTHNDVSVFSALNDIVTALKAKGVTLVLAGRRTSINRWLEKNKINRSDDDLLVVPDIYFAIRLIQSKQQIQQKEIDEREVPTTRVQVEPDES
;
A
#
# COMPACT_ATOMS: atom_id res chain seq x y z
N MET A 1 12.88 32.89 -10.55
CA MET A 1 11.56 32.21 -10.54
C MET A 1 11.57 30.86 -11.28
N ILE A 2 12.15 30.76 -12.48
CA ILE A 2 12.19 29.51 -13.28
C ILE A 2 13.00 28.39 -12.59
N LYS A 3 14.22 28.69 -12.09
CA LYS A 3 15.05 27.69 -11.35
C LYS A 3 14.34 27.09 -10.14
N ALA A 4 13.64 27.92 -9.35
CA ALA A 4 12.89 27.45 -8.18
C ALA A 4 11.71 26.54 -8.56
N ARG A 5 10.98 26.86 -9.63
CA ARG A 5 9.93 25.98 -10.17
C ARG A 5 10.50 24.68 -10.71
N LEU A 6 11.67 24.73 -11.36
CA LEU A 6 12.36 23.55 -11.87
C LEU A 6 12.78 22.60 -10.74
N PHE A 7 13.29 23.13 -9.62
CA PHE A 7 13.70 22.31 -8.46
C PHE A 7 12.53 21.69 -7.69
N VAL A 8 11.34 22.31 -7.74
CA VAL A 8 10.12 21.69 -7.21
C VAL A 8 9.71 20.48 -8.07
N TRP A 9 9.90 20.55 -9.39
CA TRP A 9 9.59 19.44 -10.30
C TRP A 9 10.69 18.38 -10.35
N MET A 10 11.95 18.79 -10.20
CA MET A 10 13.15 17.94 -10.30
C MET A 10 14.04 18.14 -9.06
N PRO A 11 13.60 17.64 -7.89
CA PRO A 11 14.35 17.79 -6.63
C PRO A 11 15.72 17.08 -6.67
N GLY A 12 15.85 16.00 -7.44
CA GLY A 12 17.12 15.31 -7.64
C GLY A 12 18.14 16.17 -8.39
N LEU A 13 17.70 16.99 -9.35
CA LEU A 13 18.57 17.96 -10.04
C LEU A 13 19.16 19.00 -9.07
N ALA A 14 18.38 19.46 -8.09
CA ALA A 14 18.87 20.37 -7.06
C ALA A 14 19.96 19.72 -6.18
N THR A 15 19.82 18.42 -5.89
CA THR A 15 20.83 17.64 -5.17
C THR A 15 22.11 17.48 -5.98
N LEU A 16 22.00 17.22 -7.29
CA LEU A 16 23.14 17.07 -8.20
C LEU A 16 23.89 18.39 -8.44
N LEU A 17 23.18 19.52 -8.50
CA LEU A 17 23.82 20.83 -8.66
C LEU A 17 24.54 21.31 -7.39
N ASN A 18 24.09 20.88 -6.22
CA ASN A 18 24.72 21.17 -4.93
C ASN A 18 25.52 19.97 -4.38
N TYR A 19 26.05 19.15 -5.29
CA TYR A 19 26.69 17.90 -4.95
C TYR A 19 28.01 18.11 -4.18
N ARG A 20 28.19 17.34 -3.10
CA ARG A 20 29.41 17.39 -2.31
C ARG A 20 30.37 16.31 -2.81
N MET A 21 31.59 16.70 -3.19
CA MET A 21 32.59 15.75 -3.69
C MET A 21 32.96 14.65 -2.69
N ALA A 22 32.76 14.88 -1.39
CA ALA A 22 32.93 13.86 -0.35
C ALA A 22 31.99 12.66 -0.51
N ASP A 23 30.82 12.85 -1.14
CA ASP A 23 29.81 11.79 -1.32
C ASP A 23 30.10 10.93 -2.59
N PHE A 24 31.06 11.34 -3.44
CA PHE A 24 31.34 10.69 -4.73
C PHE A 24 31.78 9.23 -4.59
N GLY A 25 32.76 8.96 -3.75
CA GLY A 25 33.26 7.59 -3.53
C GLY A 25 32.16 6.63 -3.04
N PRO A 26 31.42 6.98 -1.97
CA PRO A 26 30.27 6.19 -1.51
C PRO A 26 29.22 5.96 -2.59
N ASP A 27 28.82 7.00 -3.34
CA ASP A 27 27.79 6.89 -4.37
C ASP A 27 28.23 6.01 -5.54
N VAL A 28 29.49 6.10 -5.98
CA VAL A 28 30.02 5.25 -7.05
C VAL A 28 30.07 3.79 -6.61
N LYS A 29 30.58 3.52 -5.40
CA LYS A 29 30.63 2.17 -4.84
C LYS A 29 29.22 1.57 -4.71
N ALA A 30 28.26 2.35 -4.21
CA ALA A 30 26.87 1.93 -4.12
C ALA A 30 26.28 1.68 -5.50
N GLY A 31 26.51 2.57 -6.48
CA GLY A 31 25.98 2.45 -7.83
C GLY A 31 26.45 1.21 -8.57
N LEU A 32 27.76 0.90 -8.49
CA LEU A 32 28.31 -0.33 -9.05
C LEU A 32 27.74 -1.59 -8.38
N SER A 33 27.53 -1.54 -7.06
CA SER A 33 26.95 -2.66 -6.30
C SER A 33 25.48 -2.87 -6.65
N VAL A 34 24.73 -1.78 -6.84
CA VAL A 34 23.35 -1.78 -7.32
C VAL A 34 23.28 -2.38 -8.72
N ALA A 35 24.14 -1.96 -9.65
CA ALA A 35 24.20 -2.51 -11.00
C ALA A 35 24.49 -4.02 -10.99
N ALA A 36 25.43 -4.47 -10.14
CA ALA A 36 25.76 -5.88 -10.01
C ALA A 36 24.58 -6.74 -9.53
N VAL A 37 23.66 -6.20 -8.72
CA VAL A 37 22.44 -6.90 -8.32
C VAL A 37 21.30 -6.72 -9.34
N ALA A 38 21.24 -5.57 -10.01
CA ALA A 38 20.22 -5.25 -11.00
C ALA A 38 20.29 -6.13 -12.24
N LEU A 39 21.50 -6.30 -12.78
CA LEU A 39 21.74 -6.95 -14.06
C LEU A 39 21.15 -8.36 -14.16
N PRO A 40 21.50 -9.30 -13.25
CA PRO A 40 20.98 -10.66 -13.34
C PRO A 40 19.46 -10.73 -13.17
N VAL A 41 18.90 -9.88 -12.32
CA VAL A 41 17.47 -9.87 -11.99
C VAL A 41 16.64 -9.26 -13.13
N ALA A 42 17.15 -8.20 -13.76
CA ALA A 42 16.48 -7.53 -14.87
C ALA A 42 16.34 -8.43 -16.09
N ILE A 43 17.40 -9.15 -16.45
CA ILE A 43 17.42 -10.14 -17.55
C ILE A 43 16.38 -11.22 -17.27
N ALA A 44 16.36 -11.75 -16.05
CA ALA A 44 15.45 -12.82 -15.69
C ALA A 44 13.97 -12.34 -15.67
N TYR A 45 13.69 -11.10 -15.29
CA TYR A 45 12.33 -10.57 -15.36
C TYR A 45 11.82 -10.33 -16.78
N ALA A 46 12.67 -9.91 -17.71
CA ALA A 46 12.29 -9.84 -19.12
C ALA A 46 11.90 -11.22 -19.66
N GLU A 47 12.70 -12.23 -19.33
CA GLU A 47 12.45 -13.62 -19.70
C GLU A 47 11.15 -14.16 -19.03
N LEU A 48 10.85 -13.77 -17.79
CA LEU A 48 9.58 -14.10 -17.13
C LEU A 48 8.35 -13.61 -17.90
N MET A 49 8.45 -12.48 -18.60
CA MET A 49 7.38 -11.94 -19.45
C MET A 49 7.38 -12.54 -20.86
N GLY A 50 8.30 -13.46 -21.17
CA GLY A 50 8.43 -14.07 -22.49
C GLY A 50 8.90 -13.08 -23.55
N ILE A 51 9.73 -12.10 -23.18
CA ILE A 51 10.36 -11.18 -24.13
C ILE A 51 11.88 -11.32 -24.09
N ASN A 52 12.55 -10.79 -25.11
CA ASN A 52 14.00 -10.80 -25.21
C ASN A 52 14.66 -10.23 -23.93
N ALA A 53 15.65 -10.95 -23.42
CA ALA A 53 16.26 -10.69 -22.13
C ALA A 53 16.96 -9.31 -22.04
N ILE A 54 17.41 -8.77 -23.17
CA ILE A 54 18.05 -7.44 -23.23
C ILE A 54 17.10 -6.31 -22.84
N ILE A 55 15.79 -6.51 -23.03
CA ILE A 55 14.76 -5.51 -22.72
C ILE A 55 14.72 -5.24 -21.21
N GLY A 56 15.12 -6.20 -20.38
CA GLY A 56 15.33 -6.03 -18.95
C GLY A 56 16.33 -4.92 -18.63
N LEU A 57 17.41 -4.83 -19.40
CA LEU A 57 18.42 -3.80 -19.25
C LEU A 57 17.91 -2.43 -19.72
N TYR A 58 17.13 -2.38 -20.79
CA TYR A 58 16.48 -1.13 -21.25
C TYR A 58 15.54 -0.55 -20.19
N ALA A 59 14.73 -1.39 -19.56
CA ALA A 59 13.85 -1.00 -18.46
C ALA A 59 14.63 -0.51 -17.20
N CYS A 60 15.95 -0.69 -17.14
CA CYS A 60 16.77 -0.20 -16.05
C CYS A 60 17.36 1.19 -16.34
N ILE A 61 17.93 1.39 -17.52
CA ILE A 61 18.84 2.52 -17.80
C ILE A 61 18.13 3.87 -17.71
N LEU A 62 17.19 4.14 -18.63
CA LEU A 62 16.54 5.44 -18.71
C LEU A 62 15.66 5.74 -17.49
N PRO A 63 14.88 4.79 -16.95
CA PRO A 63 14.07 5.03 -15.76
C PRO A 63 14.87 5.38 -14.50
N MET A 64 16.05 4.78 -14.30
CA MET A 64 16.94 5.14 -13.19
C MET A 64 17.46 6.58 -13.31
N ILE A 65 17.81 7.02 -14.51
CA ILE A 65 18.28 8.39 -14.76
C ILE A 65 17.14 9.38 -14.51
N ILE A 66 15.95 9.12 -15.04
CA ILE A 66 14.78 9.97 -14.84
C ILE A 66 14.41 10.01 -13.36
N TYR A 67 14.42 8.88 -12.67
CA TYR A 67 14.18 8.86 -11.24
C TYR A 67 15.20 9.69 -10.45
N ALA A 68 16.48 9.61 -10.81
CA ALA A 68 17.53 10.38 -10.16
C ALA A 68 17.31 11.90 -10.24
N LEU A 69 16.55 12.36 -11.25
CA LEU A 69 16.23 13.77 -11.45
C LEU A 69 14.92 14.19 -10.76
N PHE A 70 13.87 13.36 -10.83
CA PHE A 70 12.51 13.71 -10.37
C PHE A 70 12.18 13.21 -8.96
N GLY A 71 12.87 12.17 -8.48
CA GLY A 71 12.62 11.53 -7.18
C GLY A 71 13.19 12.30 -5.99
N THR A 72 12.52 12.19 -4.84
CA THR A 72 12.96 12.82 -3.58
C THR A 72 13.78 11.87 -2.71
N SER A 73 13.53 10.55 -2.79
CA SER A 73 14.32 9.58 -2.02
C SER A 73 15.73 9.39 -2.59
N ARG A 74 16.71 9.45 -1.68
CA ARG A 74 18.16 9.28 -1.99
C ARG A 74 18.58 7.82 -2.05
N GLN A 75 17.91 6.94 -1.32
CA GLN A 75 18.25 5.52 -1.25
C GLN A 75 17.49 4.69 -2.29
N LEU A 76 16.30 5.11 -2.68
CA LEU A 76 15.44 4.33 -3.56
C LEU A 76 16.09 4.10 -4.93
N ILE A 77 16.07 2.85 -5.37
CA ILE A 77 16.46 2.48 -6.73
C ILE A 77 15.21 1.99 -7.47
N ILE A 78 14.92 2.60 -8.61
CA ILE A 78 13.88 2.14 -9.54
C ILE A 78 14.43 1.03 -10.43
N GLY A 79 13.58 0.06 -10.75
CA GLY A 79 13.80 -0.85 -11.86
C GLY A 79 12.71 -1.93 -11.95
N PRO A 80 12.95 -2.97 -12.76
CA PRO A 80 12.06 -4.13 -12.90
C PRO A 80 11.68 -4.74 -11.54
N ASP A 81 10.40 -4.80 -11.19
CA ASP A 81 9.94 -5.42 -9.93
C ASP A 81 9.14 -6.70 -10.19
N ALA A 82 9.28 -7.69 -9.32
CA ALA A 82 8.66 -9.01 -9.50
C ALA A 82 7.13 -8.93 -9.67
N ALA A 83 6.45 -8.12 -8.85
CA ALA A 83 5.01 -7.99 -8.90
C ALA A 83 4.57 -7.27 -10.17
N THR A 84 5.30 -6.22 -10.57
CA THR A 84 5.02 -5.53 -11.83
C THR A 84 5.20 -6.43 -13.05
N CYS A 85 6.31 -7.18 -13.12
CA CYS A 85 6.61 -8.05 -14.27
C CYS A 85 5.61 -9.20 -14.37
N ALA A 86 5.22 -9.79 -13.24
CA ALA A 86 4.22 -10.85 -13.23
C ALA A 86 2.85 -10.33 -13.71
N VAL A 87 2.43 -9.13 -13.29
CA VAL A 87 1.16 -8.52 -13.74
C VAL A 87 1.17 -8.22 -15.23
N ILE A 88 2.28 -7.69 -15.74
CA ILE A 88 2.48 -7.48 -17.18
C ILE A 88 2.39 -8.82 -17.93
N ALA A 89 3.13 -9.84 -17.49
CA ALA A 89 3.10 -11.17 -18.12
C ALA A 89 1.67 -11.75 -18.16
N ALA A 90 0.94 -11.67 -17.05
CA ALA A 90 -0.42 -12.19 -16.95
C ALA A 90 -1.40 -11.43 -17.86
N ALA A 91 -1.24 -10.11 -17.99
CA ALA A 91 -2.12 -9.27 -18.79
C ALA A 91 -1.86 -9.38 -20.29
N VAL A 92 -0.59 -9.45 -20.68
CA VAL A 92 -0.20 -9.39 -22.08
C VAL A 92 -0.20 -10.77 -22.74
N SER A 93 0.18 -11.84 -22.03
CA SER A 93 0.31 -13.18 -22.64
C SER A 93 -0.96 -13.66 -23.37
N PRO A 94 -2.18 -13.50 -22.81
CA PRO A 94 -3.40 -13.90 -23.52
C PRO A 94 -3.71 -13.03 -24.74
N LEU A 95 -3.40 -11.73 -24.68
CA LEU A 95 -3.65 -10.77 -25.76
C LEU A 95 -2.67 -10.92 -26.93
N ALA A 96 -1.45 -11.40 -26.65
CA ALA A 96 -0.42 -11.59 -27.67
C ALA A 96 -0.67 -12.82 -28.57
N LEU A 97 -1.54 -13.76 -28.17
CA LEU A 97 -1.86 -14.98 -28.94
C LEU A 97 -0.62 -15.78 -29.42
N GLY A 98 0.49 -15.71 -28.67
CA GLY A 98 1.75 -16.37 -29.01
C GLY A 98 2.72 -15.56 -29.87
N ASP A 99 2.34 -14.37 -30.34
CA ASP A 99 3.22 -13.49 -31.12
C ASP A 99 4.11 -12.63 -30.21
N ASP A 100 5.43 -12.82 -30.32
CA ASP A 100 6.43 -12.12 -29.50
C ASP A 100 6.52 -10.61 -29.83
N SER A 101 6.23 -10.23 -31.07
CA SER A 101 6.28 -8.83 -31.51
C SER A 101 5.10 -8.04 -30.93
N ILE A 102 3.89 -8.60 -31.00
CA ILE A 102 2.68 -8.04 -30.38
C ILE A 102 2.87 -7.99 -28.86
N ARG A 103 3.40 -9.05 -28.25
CA ARG A 103 3.70 -9.09 -26.82
C ARG A 103 4.57 -7.91 -26.40
N TRP A 104 5.68 -7.67 -27.09
CA TRP A 104 6.57 -6.56 -26.75
C TRP A 104 5.91 -5.19 -26.96
N GLN A 105 5.13 -5.00 -28.05
CA GLN A 105 4.37 -3.76 -28.27
C GLN A 105 3.36 -3.48 -27.16
N LEU A 106 2.58 -4.49 -26.75
CA LEU A 106 1.60 -4.38 -25.66
C LEU A 106 2.27 -4.01 -24.33
N ILE A 107 3.44 -4.58 -24.04
CA ILE A 107 4.22 -4.24 -22.85
C ILE A 107 4.66 -2.78 -22.86
N ILE A 108 5.13 -2.26 -23.99
CA ILE A 108 5.54 -0.85 -24.13
C ILE A 108 4.32 0.07 -23.91
N VAL A 109 3.20 -0.24 -24.57
CA VAL A 109 1.95 0.53 -24.44
C VAL A 109 1.42 0.50 -23.00
N MET A 110 1.38 -0.68 -22.37
CA MET A 110 0.95 -0.83 -20.98
C MET A 110 1.83 -0.01 -20.03
N SER A 111 3.15 0.01 -20.27
CA SER A 111 4.13 0.77 -19.48
C SER A 111 3.93 2.28 -19.63
N PHE A 112 3.67 2.74 -20.85
CA PHE A 112 3.32 4.13 -21.12
C PHE A 112 2.02 4.53 -20.39
N MET A 113 0.96 3.71 -20.50
CA MET A 113 -0.32 3.93 -19.84
C MET A 113 -0.18 3.95 -18.31
N THR A 114 0.59 3.03 -17.73
CA THR A 114 0.90 3.03 -16.30
C THR A 114 1.57 4.33 -15.87
N GLY A 115 2.55 4.81 -16.64
CA GLY A 115 3.18 6.10 -16.38
C GLY A 115 2.20 7.27 -16.46
N LEU A 116 1.29 7.27 -17.43
CA LEU A 116 0.24 8.28 -17.57
C LEU A 116 -0.74 8.26 -16.38
N TRP A 117 -1.18 7.07 -15.93
CA TRP A 117 -2.02 6.93 -14.74
C TRP A 117 -1.36 7.51 -13.50
N CYS A 118 -0.06 7.25 -13.30
CA CYS A 118 0.70 7.85 -12.20
C CYS A 118 0.73 9.38 -12.29
N LEU A 119 0.96 9.96 -13.48
CA LEU A 119 0.94 11.42 -13.65
C LEU A 119 -0.44 12.03 -13.39
N ILE A 120 -1.51 11.39 -13.88
CA ILE A 120 -2.90 11.80 -13.62
C ILE A 120 -3.15 11.78 -12.11
N ALA A 121 -2.82 10.68 -11.44
CA ALA A 121 -3.00 10.53 -10.00
C ALA A 121 -2.20 11.58 -9.20
N ALA A 122 -0.96 11.88 -9.60
CA ALA A 122 -0.17 12.94 -8.98
C ALA A 122 -0.75 14.35 -9.20
N ARG A 123 -1.41 14.59 -10.33
CA ARG A 123 -2.07 15.88 -10.63
C ARG A 123 -3.26 16.13 -9.71
N PHE A 124 -3.94 15.08 -9.28
CA PHE A 124 -5.05 15.12 -8.32
C PHE A 124 -4.62 14.98 -6.86
N ARG A 125 -3.29 14.93 -6.58
CA ARG A 125 -2.72 14.73 -5.24
C ARG A 125 -3.15 13.43 -4.57
N LEU A 126 -3.21 12.37 -5.37
CA LEU A 126 -3.59 11.03 -4.92
C LEU A 126 -2.43 10.25 -4.30
N GLY A 127 -1.30 10.90 -4.01
CA GLY A 127 -0.16 10.25 -3.33
C GLY A 127 -0.53 9.70 -1.95
N THR A 128 -1.55 10.28 -1.32
CA THR A 128 -2.14 9.80 -0.05
C THR A 128 -2.83 8.44 -0.19
N PHE A 129 -3.28 8.05 -1.39
CA PHE A 129 -3.91 6.75 -1.62
C PHE A 129 -2.93 5.58 -1.56
N ALA A 130 -1.61 5.82 -1.54
CA ALA A 130 -0.64 4.78 -1.18
C ALA A 130 -0.92 4.18 0.21
N ASP A 131 -1.56 4.94 1.10
CA ASP A 131 -1.90 4.52 2.46
C ASP A 131 -3.18 3.67 2.55
N PHE A 132 -3.92 3.51 1.44
CA PHE A 132 -5.18 2.75 1.43
C PHE A 132 -4.99 1.24 1.36
N LEU A 133 -3.84 0.77 0.85
CA LEU A 133 -3.48 -0.64 0.92
C LEU A 133 -2.84 -0.94 2.25
N SER A 134 -3.60 -1.60 3.13
CA SER A 134 -3.11 -2.02 4.43
C SER A 134 -1.95 -3.01 4.28
N ARG A 135 -0.99 -2.96 5.21
CA ARG A 135 0.16 -3.88 5.24
C ARG A 135 -0.22 -5.36 5.10
N PRO A 136 -1.30 -5.86 5.76
CA PRO A 136 -1.70 -7.26 5.62
C PRO A 136 -2.17 -7.62 4.21
N ILE A 137 -2.91 -6.75 3.53
CA ILE A 137 -3.38 -6.99 2.16
C ILE A 137 -2.18 -7.09 1.22
N LEU A 138 -1.25 -6.13 1.32
CA LEU A 138 -0.04 -6.18 0.51
C LEU A 138 0.81 -7.43 0.81
N GLN A 139 0.98 -7.81 2.08
CA GLN A 139 1.70 -9.04 2.40
C GLN A 139 1.03 -10.25 1.75
N GLY A 140 -0.30 -10.36 1.82
CA GLY A 140 -1.03 -11.42 1.11
C GLY A 140 -0.77 -11.40 -0.40
N LEU A 141 -0.85 -10.21 -1.02
CA LEU A 141 -0.59 -10.01 -2.44
C LEU A 141 0.83 -10.45 -2.84
N LEU A 142 1.86 -9.91 -2.18
CA LEU A 142 3.26 -10.18 -2.51
C LEU A 142 3.64 -11.65 -2.30
N ASN A 143 3.10 -12.30 -1.26
CA ASN A 143 3.31 -13.73 -1.06
C ASN A 143 2.61 -14.55 -2.16
N GLY A 144 1.40 -14.16 -2.57
CA GLY A 144 0.70 -14.78 -3.71
C GLY A 144 1.51 -14.68 -5.00
N VAL A 145 1.95 -13.47 -5.36
CA VAL A 145 2.83 -13.22 -6.51
C VAL A 145 4.09 -14.08 -6.44
N ALA A 146 4.77 -14.06 -5.28
CA ALA A 146 6.02 -14.76 -5.11
C ALA A 146 5.88 -16.29 -5.31
N LEU A 147 4.83 -16.88 -4.76
CA LEU A 147 4.53 -18.30 -4.96
C LEU A 147 4.22 -18.62 -6.43
N THR A 148 3.42 -17.79 -7.11
CA THR A 148 3.13 -17.96 -8.54
C THR A 148 4.39 -17.91 -9.39
N ILE A 149 5.30 -16.95 -9.12
CA ILE A 149 6.58 -16.86 -9.83
C ILE A 149 7.43 -18.10 -9.58
N ILE A 150 7.61 -18.50 -8.32
CA ILE A 150 8.44 -19.66 -7.95
C ILE A 150 7.96 -20.93 -8.66
N LEU A 151 6.65 -21.19 -8.62
CA LEU A 151 6.06 -22.34 -9.31
C LEU A 151 6.23 -22.23 -10.83
N GLY A 152 6.01 -21.03 -11.40
CA GLY A 152 6.20 -20.79 -12.83
C GLY A 152 7.64 -21.02 -13.33
N GLN A 153 8.65 -20.98 -12.45
CA GLN A 153 10.04 -21.29 -12.84
C GLN A 153 10.40 -22.77 -12.79
N LEU A 154 9.56 -23.64 -12.21
CA LEU A 154 9.90 -25.05 -12.05
C LEU A 154 10.14 -25.76 -13.39
N GLY A 155 9.41 -25.40 -14.45
CA GLY A 155 9.63 -25.95 -15.79
C GLY A 155 11.07 -25.75 -16.28
N LYS A 156 11.61 -24.54 -16.12
CA LYS A 156 12.98 -24.20 -16.55
C LYS A 156 14.06 -24.88 -15.72
N ILE A 157 13.76 -25.16 -14.45
CA ILE A 157 14.71 -25.77 -13.51
C ILE A 157 14.81 -27.28 -13.75
N PHE A 158 13.67 -27.93 -13.97
CA PHE A 158 13.60 -29.36 -14.21
C PHE A 158 13.72 -29.70 -15.71
N GLY A 159 13.74 -28.70 -16.61
CA GLY A 159 13.79 -28.89 -18.06
C GLY A 159 12.51 -29.49 -18.65
N ILE A 160 11.36 -29.15 -18.07
CA ILE A 160 10.04 -29.63 -18.49
C ILE A 160 9.37 -28.55 -19.35
N THR A 161 9.05 -28.87 -20.60
CA THR A 161 8.52 -27.92 -21.59
C THR A 161 7.00 -27.70 -21.52
N SER A 162 6.24 -28.67 -21.00
CA SER A 162 4.77 -28.69 -21.08
C SER A 162 4.15 -28.58 -19.69
N LEU A 163 4.19 -27.39 -19.09
CA LEU A 163 3.53 -27.11 -17.82
C LEU A 163 2.38 -26.11 -17.99
N PRO A 164 1.23 -26.33 -17.32
CA PRO A 164 0.15 -25.34 -17.30
C PRO A 164 0.60 -24.00 -16.70
N SER A 165 -0.01 -22.91 -17.17
CA SER A 165 0.28 -21.56 -16.67
C SER A 165 -0.46 -21.20 -15.39
N GLY A 166 -1.61 -21.84 -15.13
CA GLY A 166 -2.41 -21.61 -13.93
C GLY A 166 -1.80 -22.26 -12.69
N PHE A 167 -1.89 -21.59 -11.54
CA PHE A 167 -1.23 -22.01 -10.30
C PHE A 167 -1.73 -23.39 -9.80
N ILE A 168 -3.04 -23.62 -9.86
CA ILE A 168 -3.66 -24.85 -9.36
C ILE A 168 -3.36 -26.00 -10.32
N GLU A 169 -3.52 -25.76 -11.61
CA GLU A 169 -3.23 -26.72 -12.68
C GLU A 169 -1.76 -27.15 -12.62
N LEU A 170 -0.86 -26.20 -12.41
CA LEU A 170 0.56 -26.44 -12.26
C LEU A 170 0.89 -27.27 -11.02
N LEU A 171 0.27 -26.98 -9.85
CA LEU A 171 0.45 -27.78 -8.65
C LEU A 171 0.01 -29.23 -8.81
N ILE A 172 -1.07 -29.47 -9.57
CA ILE A 172 -1.59 -30.82 -9.83
C ILE A 172 -0.72 -31.56 -10.86
N ALA A 173 -0.27 -30.86 -11.91
CA ALA A 173 0.51 -31.46 -13.00
C ALA A 173 1.99 -31.66 -12.66
N PHE A 174 2.56 -30.90 -11.73
CA PHE A 174 3.99 -30.94 -11.43
C PHE A 174 4.48 -32.30 -10.88
N PRO A 175 3.80 -32.96 -9.92
CA PRO A 175 4.24 -34.25 -9.39
C PRO A 175 4.34 -35.36 -10.45
N THR A 176 3.41 -35.39 -11.41
CA THR A 176 3.42 -36.38 -12.50
C THR A 176 4.49 -36.05 -13.54
N SER A 177 4.72 -34.76 -13.80
CA SER A 177 5.74 -34.29 -14.75
C SER A 177 7.17 -34.45 -14.25
N LEU A 178 7.36 -34.70 -12.95
CA LEU A 178 8.67 -34.90 -12.33
C LEU A 178 9.44 -36.10 -12.91
N LEU A 179 8.72 -37.09 -13.46
CA LEU A 179 9.30 -38.23 -14.15
C LEU A 179 9.99 -37.85 -15.46
N SER A 180 9.62 -36.73 -16.08
CA SER A 180 10.18 -36.22 -17.34
C SER A 180 11.31 -35.19 -17.12
N THR A 181 11.93 -35.21 -15.93
CA THR A 181 13.00 -34.26 -15.59
C THR A 181 14.24 -34.46 -16.46
N HIS A 182 14.72 -33.37 -17.05
CA HIS A 182 15.98 -33.34 -17.78
C HIS A 182 17.16 -33.13 -16.83
N ILE A 183 17.92 -34.20 -16.56
CA ILE A 183 18.99 -34.23 -15.55
C ILE A 183 20.07 -33.16 -15.77
N PRO A 184 20.60 -32.91 -16.99
CA PRO A 184 21.58 -31.85 -17.21
C PRO A 184 21.08 -30.46 -16.81
N THR A 185 19.82 -30.15 -17.13
CA THR A 185 19.18 -28.86 -16.78
C THR A 185 19.03 -28.72 -15.26
N LEU A 186 18.65 -29.82 -14.59
CA LEU A 186 18.54 -29.86 -13.14
C LEU A 186 19.91 -29.65 -12.47
N LEU A 187 20.97 -30.30 -12.97
CA LEU A 187 22.33 -30.14 -12.45
C LEU A 187 22.84 -28.71 -12.61
N MET A 188 22.58 -28.06 -13.76
CA MET A 188 22.91 -26.65 -13.97
C MET A 188 22.18 -25.74 -12.98
N SER A 189 20.89 -26.00 -12.73
CA SER A 189 20.09 -25.26 -11.74
C SER A 189 20.62 -25.44 -10.32
N LEU A 190 20.88 -26.67 -9.90
CA LEU A 190 21.42 -26.99 -8.57
C LEU A 190 22.83 -26.45 -8.38
N GLY A 191 23.68 -26.48 -9.42
CA GLY A 191 25.00 -25.86 -9.41
C GLY A 191 24.92 -24.35 -9.24
N THR A 192 24.03 -23.68 -9.97
CA THR A 192 23.75 -22.25 -9.82
C THR A 192 23.32 -21.92 -8.39
N LEU A 193 22.38 -22.70 -7.83
CA LEU A 193 21.92 -22.53 -6.44
C LEU A 193 23.04 -22.75 -5.42
N ALA A 194 23.86 -23.80 -5.60
CA ALA A 194 24.97 -24.11 -4.72
C ALA A 194 25.98 -22.94 -4.68
N ILE A 195 26.33 -22.36 -5.83
CA ILE A 195 27.23 -21.21 -5.91
C ILE A 195 26.64 -20.01 -5.17
N ILE A 196 25.34 -19.71 -5.37
CA ILE A 196 24.65 -18.64 -4.65
C ILE A 196 24.75 -18.83 -3.14
N ILE A 197 24.48 -20.05 -2.65
CA ILE A 197 24.52 -20.37 -1.21
C ILE A 197 25.94 -20.25 -0.66
N VAL A 198 26.93 -20.80 -1.36
CA VAL A 198 28.34 -20.76 -0.95
C VAL A 198 28.82 -19.31 -0.85
N ILE A 199 28.55 -18.48 -1.86
CA ILE A 199 28.95 -17.07 -1.84
C ILE A 199 28.29 -16.33 -0.68
N LYS A 200 26.98 -16.51 -0.47
CA LYS A 200 26.28 -15.87 0.66
C LYS A 200 26.85 -16.30 2.02
N ARG A 201 27.30 -17.55 2.14
CA ARG A 201 27.90 -18.09 3.37
C ARG A 201 29.32 -17.56 3.61
N VAL A 202 30.14 -17.45 2.57
CA VAL A 202 31.55 -17.03 2.69
C VAL A 202 31.67 -15.50 2.72
N ARG A 203 30.96 -14.80 1.85
CA ARG A 203 30.96 -13.32 1.73
C ARG A 203 29.55 -12.80 1.43
N ASN A 204 28.76 -12.55 2.47
CA ASN A 204 27.38 -12.05 2.35
C ASN A 204 27.24 -10.68 1.62
N MET A 205 28.35 -9.93 1.45
CA MET A 205 28.38 -8.64 0.76
C MET A 205 28.60 -8.75 -0.76
N TRP A 206 28.95 -9.94 -1.28
CA TRP A 206 29.25 -10.11 -2.70
C TRP A 206 27.97 -10.34 -3.51
N PRO A 207 27.90 -9.89 -4.77
CA PRO A 207 26.72 -10.02 -5.63
C PRO A 207 26.54 -11.47 -6.10
N SER A 208 26.04 -12.33 -5.21
CA SER A 208 25.98 -13.79 -5.42
C SER A 208 25.21 -14.20 -6.68
N LEU A 209 24.15 -13.46 -7.04
CA LEU A 209 23.33 -13.74 -8.23
C LEU A 209 24.12 -13.50 -9.53
N LEU A 210 24.86 -12.40 -9.61
CA LEU A 210 25.68 -12.08 -10.77
C LEU A 210 26.82 -13.07 -10.92
N ILE A 211 27.53 -13.38 -9.84
CA ILE A 211 28.66 -14.31 -9.88
C ILE A 211 28.21 -15.71 -10.30
N ALA A 212 27.09 -16.19 -9.75
CA ALA A 212 26.54 -17.49 -10.15
C ALA A 212 26.11 -17.51 -11.62
N MET A 213 25.50 -16.42 -12.10
CA MET A 213 25.13 -16.27 -13.51
C MET A 213 26.36 -16.23 -14.43
N LEU A 214 27.40 -15.47 -14.08
CA LEU A 214 28.65 -15.42 -14.84
C LEU A 214 29.32 -16.80 -14.91
N PHE A 215 29.34 -17.53 -13.79
CA PHE A 215 29.88 -18.90 -13.77
C PHE A 215 29.05 -19.85 -14.64
N ALA A 216 27.72 -19.82 -14.53
CA ALA A 216 26.83 -20.63 -15.38
C ALA A 216 27.01 -20.29 -16.87
N THR A 217 27.19 -19.01 -17.20
CA THR A 217 27.45 -18.53 -18.56
C THR A 217 28.82 -19.00 -19.06
N LEU A 218 29.85 -18.96 -18.21
CA LEU A 218 31.18 -19.46 -18.55
C LEU A 218 31.16 -20.97 -18.82
N VAL A 219 30.47 -21.74 -17.99
CA VAL A 219 30.26 -23.18 -18.21
C VAL A 219 29.50 -23.41 -19.52
N SER A 220 28.45 -22.63 -19.76
CA SER A 220 27.67 -22.66 -21.00
C SER A 220 28.53 -22.46 -22.24
N TYR A 221 29.37 -21.41 -22.21
CA TYR A 221 30.25 -21.03 -23.30
C TYR A 221 31.36 -22.05 -23.57
N VAL A 222 32.02 -22.56 -22.52
CA VAL A 222 33.17 -23.48 -22.66
C VAL A 222 32.74 -24.89 -23.07
N PHE A 223 31.63 -25.38 -22.50
CA PHE A 223 31.17 -26.76 -22.72
C PHE A 223 30.08 -26.87 -23.80
N ASP A 224 29.64 -25.75 -24.36
CA ASP A 224 28.59 -25.69 -25.37
C ASP A 224 27.35 -26.48 -24.94
N VAL A 225 26.78 -26.06 -23.81
CA VAL A 225 25.74 -26.80 -23.06
C VAL A 225 24.46 -27.04 -23.86
N GLU A 226 24.26 -26.30 -24.94
CA GLU A 226 23.15 -26.48 -25.88
C GLU A 226 23.20 -27.88 -26.54
N LYS A 227 24.41 -28.43 -26.77
CA LYS A 227 24.60 -29.82 -27.24
C LYS A 227 24.04 -30.87 -26.29
N TYR A 228 23.93 -30.53 -25.01
CA TYR A 228 23.37 -31.39 -23.97
C TYR A 228 21.88 -31.15 -23.76
N GLY A 229 21.21 -30.39 -24.63
CA GLY A 229 19.77 -30.09 -24.55
C GLY A 229 19.42 -29.03 -23.49
N ILE A 230 20.40 -28.27 -22.99
CA ILE A 230 20.14 -27.16 -22.05
C ILE A 230 19.81 -25.91 -22.86
N SER A 231 18.59 -25.39 -22.70
CA SER A 231 18.18 -24.14 -23.34
C SER A 231 18.98 -22.95 -22.82
N ILE A 232 19.44 -22.10 -23.74
CA ILE A 232 20.10 -20.82 -23.48
C ILE A 232 19.22 -19.66 -23.95
N VAL A 233 19.60 -18.44 -23.59
CA VAL A 233 18.89 -17.22 -24.02
C VAL A 233 18.96 -17.02 -25.55
N GLY A 234 20.11 -17.33 -26.16
CA GLY A 234 20.28 -17.28 -27.62
C GLY A 234 20.58 -15.88 -28.15
N ASP A 235 20.31 -15.68 -29.45
CA ASP A 235 20.58 -14.41 -30.13
C ASP A 235 19.68 -13.29 -29.57
N LEU A 236 20.34 -12.27 -29.00
CA LEU A 236 19.69 -11.12 -28.40
C LEU A 236 19.46 -9.97 -29.40
N GLY A 237 19.99 -10.10 -30.63
CA GLY A 237 20.02 -9.03 -31.62
C GLY A 237 21.07 -7.96 -31.28
N GLY A 238 21.51 -7.19 -32.29
CA GLY A 238 22.49 -6.12 -32.10
C GLY A 238 21.86 -4.74 -31.88
N GLY A 239 22.36 -3.99 -30.91
CA GLY A 239 22.18 -2.53 -30.82
C GLY A 239 20.94 -2.02 -30.05
N LEU A 240 20.72 -0.71 -30.13
CA LEU A 240 19.59 -0.01 -29.50
C LEU A 240 18.26 -0.47 -30.14
N PRO A 241 17.20 -0.66 -29.34
CA PRO A 241 15.99 -1.33 -29.80
C PRO A 241 15.24 -0.46 -30.80
N PHE A 242 14.79 -1.08 -31.89
CA PHE A 242 13.81 -0.48 -32.78
C PHE A 242 12.76 -1.54 -33.14
N ILE A 243 11.66 -1.56 -32.39
CA ILE A 243 10.42 -2.13 -32.91
C ILE A 243 9.71 -1.05 -33.72
N PRO A 244 9.54 -1.24 -35.03
CA PRO A 244 8.60 -0.43 -35.76
C PRO A 244 7.17 -0.70 -35.23
N MET A 245 6.43 0.36 -34.87
CA MET A 245 5.00 0.30 -34.51
C MET A 245 4.04 0.80 -35.63
N PRO A 246 4.20 0.45 -36.92
CA PRO A 246 3.34 0.99 -37.98
C PRO A 246 1.94 0.35 -38.04
N GLN A 247 1.69 -0.77 -37.35
CA GLN A 247 0.44 -1.55 -37.44
C GLN A 247 -0.14 -1.97 -36.08
N PHE A 248 0.06 -1.17 -35.01
CA PHE A 248 -0.52 -1.49 -33.70
C PHE A 248 -2.05 -1.34 -33.73
N ASP A 249 -2.79 -2.40 -33.35
CA ASP A 249 -4.26 -2.38 -33.26
C ASP A 249 -4.75 -1.54 -32.06
N PRO A 250 -5.43 -0.41 -32.28
CA PRO A 250 -5.96 0.42 -31.20
C PRO A 250 -6.98 -0.28 -30.29
N ALA A 251 -7.60 -1.38 -30.73
CA ALA A 251 -8.51 -2.15 -29.88
C ALA A 251 -7.77 -2.74 -28.66
N LEU A 252 -6.54 -3.22 -28.85
CA LEU A 252 -5.74 -3.81 -27.77
C LEU A 252 -5.36 -2.79 -26.69
N MET A 253 -5.25 -1.51 -27.04
CA MET A 253 -5.07 -0.43 -26.04
C MET A 253 -6.23 -0.35 -25.06
N ARG A 254 -7.46 -0.59 -25.54
CA ARG A 254 -8.66 -0.56 -24.68
C ARG A 254 -8.61 -1.69 -23.65
N ASP A 255 -8.17 -2.87 -24.05
CA ASP A 255 -8.06 -4.05 -23.17
C ASP A 255 -6.96 -3.87 -22.11
N LEU A 256 -5.97 -3.01 -22.37
CA LEU A 256 -4.91 -2.66 -21.43
C LEU A 256 -5.28 -1.56 -20.42
N ILE A 257 -6.44 -0.90 -20.53
CA ILE A 257 -6.85 0.17 -19.60
C ILE A 257 -6.91 -0.35 -18.15
N THR A 258 -7.67 -1.41 -17.89
CA THR A 258 -7.83 -1.94 -16.53
C THR A 258 -6.54 -2.57 -16.00
N PRO A 259 -5.80 -3.41 -16.77
CA PRO A 259 -4.52 -3.93 -16.34
C PRO A 259 -3.47 -2.85 -16.04
N SER A 260 -3.37 -1.81 -16.88
CA SER A 260 -2.38 -0.72 -16.67
C SER A 260 -2.69 0.12 -15.44
N LEU A 261 -3.97 0.31 -15.11
CA LEU A 261 -4.40 0.96 -13.87
C LEU A 261 -4.06 0.11 -12.65
N ASN A 262 -4.36 -1.20 -12.69
CA ASN A 262 -3.98 -2.13 -11.61
C ASN A 262 -2.46 -2.13 -11.39
N LEU A 263 -1.69 -2.19 -12.48
CA LEU A 263 -0.24 -2.11 -12.44
C LEU A 263 0.25 -0.79 -11.83
N ALA A 264 -0.36 0.34 -12.18
CA ALA A 264 -0.02 1.65 -11.60
C ALA A 264 -0.27 1.69 -10.08
N VAL A 265 -1.40 1.15 -9.61
CA VAL A 265 -1.71 1.10 -8.17
C VAL A 265 -0.70 0.24 -7.41
N ILE A 266 -0.42 -0.99 -7.88
CA ILE A 266 0.56 -1.86 -7.21
C ILE A 266 1.94 -1.26 -7.23
N SER A 267 2.36 -0.77 -8.40
CA SER A 267 3.67 -0.16 -8.60
C SER A 267 3.83 0.99 -7.63
N PHE A 268 2.85 1.89 -7.53
CA PHE A 268 2.93 3.03 -6.62
C PHE A 268 2.92 2.63 -5.13
N VAL A 269 2.10 1.67 -4.74
CA VAL A 269 2.01 1.24 -3.34
C VAL A 269 3.32 0.58 -2.90
N SER A 270 3.81 -0.41 -3.66
CA SER A 270 5.10 -1.07 -3.43
C SER A 270 6.24 -0.06 -3.38
N PHE A 271 6.20 0.90 -4.31
CA PHE A 271 7.14 2.01 -4.40
C PHE A 271 7.18 2.84 -3.13
N MET A 272 6.02 3.34 -2.68
CA MET A 272 5.93 4.24 -1.53
C MET A 272 6.34 3.57 -0.22
N MET A 273 6.04 2.28 -0.04
CA MET A 273 6.48 1.57 1.15
C MET A 273 7.99 1.43 1.21
N THR A 274 8.63 1.10 0.08
CA THR A 274 10.09 1.01 0.01
C THR A 274 10.71 2.39 0.25
N ALA A 275 10.25 3.40 -0.47
CA ALA A 275 10.74 4.77 -0.34
C ALA A 275 10.65 5.28 1.11
N ARG A 276 9.47 5.17 1.74
CA ARG A 276 9.26 5.62 3.13
C ARG A 276 10.04 4.78 4.14
N SER A 277 10.15 3.47 3.96
CA SER A 277 10.88 2.62 4.91
C SER A 277 12.36 2.97 4.94
N PHE A 278 12.98 3.21 3.78
CA PHE A 278 14.40 3.58 3.72
C PHE A 278 14.63 5.04 4.09
N ALA A 279 13.71 5.94 3.77
CA ALA A 279 13.79 7.33 4.18
C ALA A 279 13.69 7.48 5.70
N SER A 280 12.71 6.80 6.32
CA SER A 280 12.56 6.77 7.77
C SER A 280 13.80 6.19 8.46
N LYS A 281 14.39 5.11 7.92
CA LYS A 281 15.66 4.54 8.42
C LYS A 281 16.81 5.55 8.37
N ASN A 282 16.84 6.41 7.36
CA ASN A 282 17.89 7.41 7.13
C ASN A 282 17.53 8.81 7.67
N GLY A 283 16.43 8.96 8.42
CA GLY A 283 16.07 10.21 9.10
C GLY A 283 15.58 11.33 8.19
N TYR A 284 14.97 11.02 7.04
CA TYR A 284 14.32 12.02 6.19
C TYR A 284 12.93 11.57 5.71
N ASN A 285 12.16 12.51 5.16
CA ASN A 285 10.80 12.27 4.67
C ASN A 285 10.74 12.30 3.14
N VAL A 286 9.75 11.60 2.59
CA VAL A 286 9.51 11.48 1.15
C VAL A 286 8.16 12.10 0.82
N ASP A 287 8.08 12.90 -0.24
CA ASP A 287 6.83 13.50 -0.71
C ASP A 287 6.12 12.51 -1.66
N ALA A 288 4.96 12.00 -1.23
CA ALA A 288 4.22 10.99 -1.98
C ALA A 288 3.72 11.46 -3.34
N ASP A 289 3.31 12.72 -3.49
CA ASP A 289 2.84 13.24 -4.76
C ASP A 289 4.00 13.44 -5.73
N GLN A 290 5.15 13.88 -5.22
CA GLN A 290 6.35 14.04 -6.04
C GLN A 290 6.93 12.70 -6.48
N GLU A 291 6.92 11.70 -5.60
CA GLU A 291 7.31 10.33 -5.93
C GLU A 291 6.38 9.69 -6.98
N LEU A 292 5.07 9.93 -6.87
CA LEU A 292 4.11 9.46 -7.85
C LEU A 292 4.37 10.07 -9.24
N ARG A 293 4.77 11.35 -9.31
CA ARG A 293 5.23 11.97 -10.57
C ARG A 293 6.51 11.32 -11.07
N ALA A 294 7.50 11.15 -10.20
CA ALA A 294 8.78 10.56 -10.57
C ALA A 294 8.61 9.14 -11.13
N LEU A 295 7.75 8.33 -10.50
CA LEU A 295 7.38 7.00 -10.97
C LEU A 295 6.67 7.05 -12.34
N GLY A 296 5.76 8.01 -12.52
CA GLY A 296 5.06 8.22 -13.81
C GLY A 296 6.03 8.57 -14.94
N MET A 297 6.92 9.53 -14.69
CA MET A 297 7.96 9.93 -15.64
C MET A 297 8.93 8.78 -15.94
N ALA A 298 9.33 8.01 -14.93
CA ALA A 298 10.22 6.86 -15.10
C ALA A 298 9.59 5.76 -15.97
N ASN A 299 8.28 5.49 -15.82
CA ASN A 299 7.57 4.51 -16.64
C ASN A 299 7.35 4.97 -18.08
N ILE A 300 7.03 6.25 -18.30
CA ILE A 300 6.97 6.83 -19.65
C ILE A 300 8.34 6.74 -20.32
N ALA A 301 9.41 7.07 -19.60
CA ALA A 301 10.77 6.94 -20.10
C ALA A 301 11.13 5.48 -20.43
N SER A 302 10.72 4.52 -19.59
CA SER A 302 10.88 3.10 -19.87
C SER A 302 10.23 2.72 -21.20
N ALA A 303 8.99 3.16 -21.42
CA ALA A 303 8.26 2.91 -22.67
C ALA A 303 8.97 3.52 -23.89
N PHE A 304 9.50 4.76 -23.79
CA PHE A 304 10.29 5.36 -24.87
C PHE A 304 11.61 4.63 -25.14
N SER A 305 12.23 4.04 -24.11
CA SER A 305 13.37 3.14 -24.28
C SER A 305 12.97 1.73 -24.74
N GLN A 306 11.70 1.51 -25.09
CA GLN A 306 11.13 0.21 -25.46
C GLN A 306 11.29 -0.86 -24.37
N GLY A 307 11.40 -0.43 -23.11
CA GLY A 307 11.39 -1.27 -21.93
C GLY A 307 9.98 -1.57 -21.45
N PHE A 308 9.88 -1.93 -20.18
CA PHE A 308 8.62 -2.28 -19.52
C PHE A 308 8.47 -1.55 -18.18
N ALA A 309 7.30 -1.65 -17.56
CA ALA A 309 7.00 -0.86 -16.39
C ALA A 309 7.90 -1.22 -15.21
N VAL A 310 8.30 -0.20 -14.47
CA VAL A 310 9.25 -0.27 -13.37
C VAL A 310 8.62 0.23 -12.08
N SER A 311 9.17 -0.22 -10.96
CA SER A 311 8.78 0.21 -9.62
C SER A 311 9.99 0.28 -8.70
N ALA A 312 9.77 0.35 -7.38
CA ALA A 312 10.85 0.29 -6.42
C ALA A 312 11.42 -1.12 -6.34
N ALA A 313 12.73 -1.23 -6.47
CA ALA A 313 13.43 -2.48 -6.26
C ALA A 313 13.96 -2.54 -4.82
N SER A 314 13.22 -3.21 -3.93
CA SER A 314 13.57 -3.31 -2.49
C SER A 314 14.96 -3.89 -2.25
N SER A 315 15.35 -4.93 -2.99
CA SER A 315 16.67 -5.56 -2.86
C SER A 315 17.82 -4.64 -3.27
N ARG A 316 17.67 -3.90 -4.37
CA ARG A 316 18.65 -2.93 -4.87
C ARG A 316 18.73 -1.69 -3.98
N THR A 317 17.59 -1.23 -3.48
CA THR A 317 17.50 -0.15 -2.50
C THR A 317 18.22 -0.53 -1.20
N ALA A 318 18.05 -1.78 -0.74
CA ALA A 318 18.78 -2.29 0.41
C ALA A 318 20.30 -2.32 0.18
N VAL A 319 20.75 -2.72 -1.01
CA VAL A 319 22.17 -2.71 -1.38
C VAL A 319 22.73 -1.29 -1.42
N ASN A 320 21.97 -0.34 -1.99
CA ASN A 320 22.34 1.08 -1.98
C ASN A 320 22.57 1.59 -0.55
N ASP A 321 21.60 1.35 0.32
CA ASP A 321 21.64 1.74 1.73
C ASP A 321 22.81 1.07 2.49
N MET A 322 23.01 -0.24 2.30
CA MET A 322 24.11 -0.98 2.93
C MET A 322 25.50 -0.52 2.46
N MET A 323 25.62 -0.10 1.20
CA MET A 323 26.87 0.41 0.65
C MET A 323 27.11 1.89 0.97
N GLY A 324 26.17 2.52 1.68
CA GLY A 324 26.29 3.87 2.19
C GLY A 324 25.98 4.97 1.18
N GLY A 325 25.19 4.67 0.14
CA GLY A 325 24.78 5.66 -0.85
C GLY A 325 24.10 6.87 -0.22
N LYS A 326 24.51 8.05 -0.66
CA LYS A 326 24.18 9.35 -0.06
C LYS A 326 23.22 10.14 -0.93
N THR A 327 23.28 9.98 -2.25
CA THR A 327 22.48 10.78 -3.18
C THR A 327 21.88 9.95 -4.32
N GLN A 328 21.00 10.60 -5.10
CA GLN A 328 20.43 10.05 -6.33
C GLN A 328 21.47 9.73 -7.41
N LEU A 329 22.72 10.21 -7.29
CA LEU A 329 23.80 9.90 -8.23
C LEU A 329 24.03 8.38 -8.35
N VAL A 330 23.75 7.62 -7.28
CA VAL A 330 23.82 6.15 -7.29
C VAL A 330 23.04 5.54 -8.46
N SER A 331 21.82 6.02 -8.71
CA SER A 331 20.96 5.54 -9.79
C SER A 331 21.57 5.84 -11.18
N ILE A 332 22.22 6.99 -11.33
CA ILE A 332 22.91 7.36 -12.58
C ILE A 332 24.13 6.46 -12.80
N VAL A 333 24.97 6.26 -11.76
CA VAL A 333 26.12 5.37 -11.85
C VAL A 333 25.69 3.94 -12.19
N ALA A 334 24.63 3.45 -11.55
CA ALA A 334 24.08 2.13 -11.84
C ALA A 334 23.58 2.02 -13.28
N ALA A 335 22.85 3.03 -13.77
CA ALA A 335 22.38 3.08 -15.16
C ALA A 335 23.54 3.07 -16.17
N LEU A 336 24.60 3.85 -15.92
CA LEU A 336 25.79 3.90 -16.78
C LEU A 336 26.56 2.57 -16.76
N ALA A 337 26.66 1.91 -15.61
CA ALA A 337 27.29 0.60 -15.51
C ALA A 337 26.51 -0.47 -16.29
N ILE A 338 25.17 -0.46 -16.19
CA ILE A 338 24.30 -1.36 -16.96
C ILE A 338 24.42 -1.07 -18.47
N LEU A 339 24.44 0.22 -18.86
CA LEU A 339 24.65 0.62 -20.24
C LEU A 339 25.99 0.14 -20.78
N ALA A 340 27.06 0.21 -19.99
CA ALA A 340 28.37 -0.30 -20.40
C ALA A 340 28.32 -1.82 -20.66
N VAL A 341 27.70 -2.60 -19.77
CA VAL A 341 27.54 -4.06 -19.98
C VAL A 341 26.71 -4.34 -21.23
N LEU A 342 25.66 -3.56 -21.47
CA LEU A 342 24.82 -3.70 -22.66
C LEU A 342 25.61 -3.46 -23.96
N LEU A 343 26.47 -2.44 -23.99
CA LEU A 343 27.24 -2.08 -25.18
C LEU A 343 28.44 -3.00 -25.44
N PHE A 344 29.06 -3.54 -24.38
CA PHE A 344 30.32 -4.29 -24.50
C PHE A 344 30.21 -5.80 -24.25
N SER A 345 29.08 -6.30 -23.75
CA SER A 345 28.94 -7.71 -23.33
C SER A 345 27.69 -8.40 -23.84
N ILE A 346 27.06 -7.88 -24.89
CA ILE A 346 25.80 -8.42 -25.46
C ILE A 346 25.95 -9.88 -25.91
N ASP A 347 27.04 -10.23 -26.58
CA ASP A 347 27.29 -11.60 -27.06
C ASP A 347 27.39 -12.60 -25.90
N LEU A 348 27.98 -12.18 -24.78
CA LEU A 348 28.12 -13.01 -23.59
C LEU A 348 26.76 -13.29 -22.94
N LEU A 349 25.81 -12.35 -23.03
CA LEU A 349 24.47 -12.53 -22.47
C LEU A 349 23.65 -13.61 -23.22
N GLY A 350 23.94 -13.86 -24.50
CA GLY A 350 23.26 -14.91 -25.27
C GLY A 350 23.56 -16.33 -24.78
N TYR A 351 24.74 -16.54 -24.18
CA TYR A 351 25.15 -17.82 -23.62
C TYR A 351 24.56 -18.13 -22.25
N ILE A 352 23.72 -17.25 -21.68
CA ILE A 352 23.15 -17.49 -20.35
C ILE A 352 22.21 -18.71 -20.41
N PRO A 353 22.39 -19.73 -19.54
CA PRO A 353 21.47 -20.85 -19.45
C PRO A 353 20.12 -20.44 -18.83
N MET A 354 19.02 -20.83 -19.47
CA MET A 354 17.65 -20.67 -18.94
C MET A 354 17.45 -21.26 -17.53
N PRO A 355 17.98 -22.45 -17.17
CA PRO A 355 17.91 -22.95 -15.78
C PRO A 355 18.57 -22.00 -14.75
N ALA A 356 19.65 -21.31 -15.13
CA ALA A 356 20.32 -20.37 -14.23
C ALA A 356 19.45 -19.12 -14.00
N LEU A 357 18.79 -18.60 -15.05
CA LEU A 357 17.82 -17.49 -14.93
C LEU A 357 16.62 -17.87 -14.06
N GLY A 358 16.05 -19.06 -14.28
CA GLY A 358 14.96 -19.59 -13.46
C GLY A 358 15.35 -19.65 -11.97
N MET A 359 16.57 -20.10 -11.67
CA MET A 359 17.07 -20.08 -10.29
C MET A 359 17.31 -18.69 -9.72
N VAL A 360 17.82 -17.75 -10.52
CA VAL A 360 17.96 -16.35 -10.11
C VAL A 360 16.60 -15.74 -9.75
N LEU A 361 15.54 -16.06 -10.53
CA LEU A 361 14.17 -15.63 -10.22
C LEU A 361 13.64 -16.25 -8.92
N ILE A 362 13.82 -17.56 -8.72
CA ILE A 362 13.39 -18.20 -7.46
C ILE A 362 14.09 -17.55 -6.27
N VAL A 363 15.42 -17.40 -6.31
CA VAL A 363 16.20 -16.87 -5.19
C VAL A 363 15.87 -15.39 -4.93
N SER A 364 15.71 -14.58 -5.97
CA SER A 364 15.36 -13.16 -5.80
C SER A 364 13.95 -13.01 -5.23
N THR A 365 13.00 -13.80 -5.72
CA THR A 365 11.60 -13.80 -5.29
C THR A 365 11.42 -14.37 -3.88
N TRP A 366 12.29 -15.29 -3.45
CA TRP A 366 12.26 -15.84 -2.08
C TRP A 366 12.32 -14.76 -1.00
N SER A 367 12.99 -13.63 -1.27
CA SER A 367 13.06 -12.50 -0.35
C SER A 367 11.73 -11.77 -0.13
N LEU A 368 10.77 -11.93 -1.04
CA LEU A 368 9.41 -11.38 -0.92
C LEU A 368 8.52 -12.23 -0.02
N LEU A 369 8.86 -13.50 0.20
CA LEU A 369 8.07 -14.40 1.05
C LEU A 369 8.23 -14.00 2.52
N SER A 370 7.13 -13.65 3.16
CA SER A 370 7.07 -13.18 4.54
C SER A 370 6.25 -14.10 5.43
N VAL A 371 6.39 -15.42 5.26
CA VAL A 371 5.58 -16.45 5.95
C VAL A 371 5.57 -16.25 7.48
N ARG A 372 6.73 -15.97 8.08
CA ARG A 372 6.83 -15.70 9.53
C ARG A 372 6.01 -14.48 9.97
N SER A 373 5.99 -13.41 9.16
CA SER A 373 5.18 -12.21 9.42
C SER A 373 3.70 -12.56 9.44
N ILE A 374 3.23 -13.33 8.45
CA ILE A 374 1.83 -13.76 8.34
C ILE A 374 1.41 -14.52 9.60
N PHE A 375 2.15 -15.55 9.99
CA PHE A 375 1.79 -16.34 11.18
C PHE A 375 1.93 -15.57 12.49
N SER A 376 2.82 -14.57 12.55
CA SER A 376 2.92 -13.69 13.73
C SER A 376 1.66 -12.82 13.92
N MET A 377 0.99 -12.43 12.82
CA MET A 377 -0.24 -11.65 12.88
C MET A 377 -1.39 -12.44 13.50
N ARG A 378 -1.44 -13.77 13.32
CA ARG A 378 -2.52 -14.63 13.86
C ARG A 378 -2.73 -14.45 15.37
N LYS A 379 -1.65 -14.24 16.13
CA LYS A 379 -1.72 -14.04 17.59
C LYS A 379 -2.03 -12.59 17.98
N ARG A 380 -1.68 -11.61 17.15
CA ARG A 380 -1.77 -10.17 17.46
C ARG A 380 -3.05 -9.52 16.95
N ASN A 381 -3.47 -9.86 15.73
CA ASN A 381 -4.65 -9.31 15.08
C ASN A 381 -5.24 -10.35 14.11
N LYS A 382 -6.33 -10.99 14.53
CA LYS A 382 -7.03 -12.02 13.74
C LYS A 382 -7.60 -11.45 12.44
N GLU A 383 -8.12 -10.23 12.45
CA GLU A 383 -8.70 -9.60 11.25
C GLU A 383 -7.62 -9.34 10.19
N ALA A 384 -6.46 -8.81 10.60
CA ALA A 384 -5.31 -8.62 9.73
C ALA A 384 -4.83 -9.96 9.13
N PHE A 385 -4.77 -11.02 9.94
CA PHE A 385 -4.42 -12.36 9.46
C PHE A 385 -5.42 -12.88 8.43
N THR A 386 -6.73 -12.76 8.69
CA THR A 386 -7.78 -13.17 7.75
C THR A 386 -7.69 -12.43 6.43
N LEU A 387 -7.50 -11.11 6.45
CA LEU A 387 -7.33 -10.31 5.23
C LEU A 387 -6.10 -10.72 4.44
N CYS A 388 -4.98 -10.99 5.11
CA CYS A 388 -3.76 -11.45 4.47
C CYS A 388 -3.95 -12.80 3.78
N ILE A 389 -4.54 -13.79 4.46
CA ILE A 389 -4.77 -15.13 3.90
C ILE A 389 -5.81 -15.08 2.78
N PHE A 390 -6.86 -14.28 2.93
CA PHE A 390 -7.87 -14.10 1.89
C PHE A 390 -7.26 -13.47 0.62
N THR A 391 -6.43 -12.43 0.78
CA THR A 391 -5.74 -11.80 -0.35
C THR A 391 -4.77 -12.76 -1.03
N LEU A 392 -4.00 -13.53 -0.26
CA LEU A 392 -3.12 -14.58 -0.78
C LEU A 392 -3.93 -15.61 -1.59
N GLY A 393 -5.02 -16.13 -1.01
CA GLY A 393 -5.91 -17.08 -1.69
C GLY A 393 -6.52 -16.52 -2.97
N ALA A 394 -6.95 -15.25 -2.96
CA ALA A 394 -7.51 -14.60 -4.14
C ALA A 394 -6.50 -14.52 -5.30
N VAL A 395 -5.23 -14.23 -5.03
CA VAL A 395 -4.18 -14.21 -6.06
C VAL A 395 -3.91 -15.61 -6.62
N LEU A 396 -3.83 -16.60 -5.73
CA LEU A 396 -3.51 -17.98 -6.14
C LEU A 396 -4.66 -18.65 -6.92
N ILE A 397 -5.92 -18.34 -6.57
CA ILE A 397 -7.11 -18.98 -7.16
C ILE A 397 -7.63 -18.20 -8.37
N SER A 398 -7.78 -16.88 -8.26
CA SER A 398 -8.38 -16.06 -9.34
C SER A 398 -7.37 -15.65 -10.41
N GLY A 399 -6.09 -15.95 -10.21
CA GLY A 399 -5.00 -15.47 -11.04
C GLY A 399 -4.55 -14.06 -10.67
N LEU A 400 -3.40 -13.66 -11.20
CA LEU A 400 -2.69 -12.49 -10.72
C LEU A 400 -3.42 -11.17 -10.96
N ILE A 401 -3.98 -10.95 -12.15
CA ILE A 401 -4.68 -9.70 -12.50
C ILE A 401 -5.91 -9.51 -11.62
N ASN A 402 -6.74 -10.55 -11.51
CA ASN A 402 -7.98 -10.51 -10.74
C ASN A 402 -7.69 -10.42 -9.24
N GLY A 403 -6.70 -11.19 -8.76
CA GLY A 403 -6.30 -11.18 -7.36
C GLY A 403 -5.77 -9.82 -6.90
N VAL A 404 -5.02 -9.13 -7.75
CA VAL A 404 -4.58 -7.75 -7.54
C VAL A 404 -5.77 -6.80 -7.47
N GLY A 405 -6.65 -6.81 -8.47
CA GLY A 405 -7.82 -5.92 -8.50
C GLY A 405 -8.70 -6.12 -7.26
N LEU A 406 -8.88 -7.37 -6.86
CA LEU A 406 -9.60 -7.73 -5.64
C LEU A 406 -8.86 -7.26 -4.38
N ALA A 407 -7.53 -7.36 -4.30
CA ALA A 407 -6.74 -6.84 -3.18
C ALA A 407 -6.92 -5.32 -3.01
N VAL A 408 -6.88 -4.56 -4.11
CA VAL A 408 -7.11 -3.11 -4.10
C VAL A 408 -8.54 -2.79 -3.64
N LEU A 409 -9.53 -3.50 -4.19
CA LEU A 409 -10.93 -3.34 -3.80
C LEU A 409 -11.15 -3.63 -2.31
N LEU A 410 -10.54 -4.71 -1.79
CA LEU A 410 -10.58 -5.04 -0.37
C LEU A 410 -9.94 -3.95 0.50
N GLY A 411 -8.83 -3.35 0.07
CA GLY A 411 -8.19 -2.24 0.79
C GLY A 411 -9.14 -1.05 0.93
N LEU A 412 -9.78 -0.67 -0.17
CA LEU A 412 -10.80 0.38 -0.19
C LEU A 412 -11.99 0.04 0.72
N LEU A 413 -12.54 -1.17 0.60
CA LEU A 413 -13.67 -1.62 1.40
C LEU A 413 -13.32 -1.73 2.89
N GLN A 414 -12.10 -2.15 3.23
CA GLN A 414 -11.61 -2.20 4.61
C GLN A 414 -11.57 -0.79 5.21
N PHE A 415 -11.00 0.17 4.48
CA PHE A 415 -10.97 1.57 4.89
C PHE A 415 -12.40 2.13 5.08
N ILE A 416 -13.28 1.91 4.10
CA ILE A 416 -14.68 2.34 4.18
C ILE A 416 -15.36 1.69 5.38
N ARG A 417 -15.16 0.39 5.63
CA ARG A 417 -15.77 -0.33 6.76
C ARG A 417 -15.39 0.29 8.10
N VAL A 418 -14.12 0.67 8.28
CA VAL A 418 -13.63 1.29 9.53
C VAL A 418 -14.33 2.63 9.80
N ILE A 419 -14.58 3.43 8.77
CA ILE A 419 -15.27 4.73 8.91
C ILE A 419 -16.79 4.57 8.96
N PHE A 420 -17.34 3.58 8.24
CA PHE A 420 -18.77 3.32 8.12
C PHE A 420 -19.36 2.70 9.39
N ARG A 421 -18.63 1.78 10.05
CA ARG A 421 -19.00 1.19 11.35
C ARG A 421 -17.86 1.31 12.36
N PRO A 422 -17.57 2.53 12.84
CA PRO A 422 -16.54 2.74 13.83
C PRO A 422 -16.98 2.20 15.18
N THR A 423 -16.03 2.06 16.10
CA THR A 423 -16.33 1.72 17.49
C THR A 423 -16.98 2.91 18.18
N ASP A 424 -17.80 2.62 19.18
CA ASP A 424 -18.41 3.60 20.07
C ASP A 424 -18.27 3.15 21.53
N GLN A 425 -18.32 4.11 22.44
CA GLN A 425 -18.08 3.89 23.86
C GLN A 425 -19.02 4.74 24.69
N LEU A 426 -19.48 4.18 25.82
CA LEU A 426 -20.07 4.96 26.89
C LEU A 426 -18.96 5.46 27.82
N LEU A 427 -19.10 6.69 28.30
CA LEU A 427 -18.18 7.28 29.26
C LEU A 427 -18.85 7.39 30.63
N GLY A 428 -18.04 7.22 31.67
CA GLY A 428 -18.41 7.45 33.05
C GLY A 428 -17.29 8.18 33.78
N VAL A 429 -17.43 8.30 35.10
CA VAL A 429 -16.45 8.95 35.97
C VAL A 429 -15.89 7.94 36.95
N ASP A 430 -14.61 8.10 37.29
CA ASP A 430 -14.00 7.39 38.42
C ASP A 430 -14.26 8.13 39.75
N ASP A 431 -13.74 7.58 40.86
CA ASP A 431 -13.86 8.17 42.21
C ASP A 431 -13.22 9.58 42.31
N GLN A 432 -12.29 9.91 41.41
CA GLN A 432 -11.64 11.23 41.34
C GLN A 432 -12.40 12.20 40.43
N GLY A 433 -13.50 11.76 39.83
CA GLY A 433 -14.30 12.54 38.88
C GLY A 433 -13.70 12.62 37.48
N MET A 434 -12.72 11.79 37.13
CA MET A 434 -12.07 11.75 35.82
C MET A 434 -12.88 10.93 34.82
N LEU A 435 -13.00 11.44 33.59
CA LEU A 435 -13.74 10.76 32.52
C LEU A 435 -12.97 9.57 31.95
N HIS A 436 -13.59 8.39 32.00
CA HIS A 436 -13.06 7.16 31.43
C HIS A 436 -14.10 6.42 30.60
N SER A 437 -13.63 5.63 29.64
CA SER A 437 -14.50 4.71 28.88
C SER A 437 -14.95 3.56 29.78
N MET A 438 -16.26 3.30 29.81
CA MET A 438 -16.82 2.21 30.59
C MET A 438 -16.58 0.86 29.90
N SER A 439 -16.22 -0.14 30.69
CA SER A 439 -16.05 -1.54 30.31
C SER A 439 -16.61 -2.44 31.41
N LYS A 440 -16.82 -3.73 31.12
CA LYS A 440 -17.19 -4.70 32.16
C LYS A 440 -16.06 -4.98 33.16
N ASP A 441 -14.84 -4.64 32.76
CA ASP A 441 -13.61 -4.97 33.48
C ASP A 441 -13.03 -3.78 34.25
N ASN A 442 -13.75 -2.64 34.32
CA ASN A 442 -13.31 -1.46 35.06
C ASN A 442 -14.39 -0.93 36.01
N ASP A 443 -13.93 -0.29 37.09
CA ASP A 443 -14.80 0.24 38.16
C ASP A 443 -15.25 1.68 37.86
N ILE A 444 -15.64 1.95 36.61
CA ILE A 444 -16.06 3.28 36.17
C ILE A 444 -17.57 3.43 36.29
N GLN A 445 -18.02 4.43 37.03
CA GLN A 445 -19.43 4.60 37.39
C GLN A 445 -20.15 5.53 36.38
N PRO A 446 -21.41 5.21 36.01
CA PRO A 446 -22.22 6.12 35.21
C PRO A 446 -22.65 7.34 36.03
N VAL A 447 -22.86 8.47 35.36
CA VAL A 447 -23.44 9.66 35.99
C VAL A 447 -24.96 9.53 36.02
N GLU A 448 -25.57 9.68 37.20
CA GLU A 448 -27.01 9.45 37.35
C GLU A 448 -27.85 10.39 36.45
N GLY A 449 -28.77 9.80 35.69
CA GLY A 449 -29.66 10.54 34.78
C GLY A 449 -28.99 11.08 33.51
N VAL A 450 -27.69 10.79 33.29
CA VAL A 450 -26.91 11.28 32.16
C VAL A 450 -26.23 10.14 31.41
N LEU A 451 -26.43 10.08 30.09
CA LEU A 451 -25.70 9.16 29.21
C LEU A 451 -24.61 9.92 28.46
N ILE A 452 -23.34 9.55 28.66
CA ILE A 452 -22.22 10.17 27.93
C ILE A 452 -21.77 9.21 26.82
N TYR A 453 -21.89 9.64 25.57
CA TYR A 453 -21.65 8.84 24.39
C TYR A 453 -20.49 9.40 23.55
N ARG A 454 -19.53 8.53 23.21
CA ARG A 454 -18.43 8.83 22.30
C ARG A 454 -18.50 7.94 21.07
N PHE A 455 -18.59 8.58 19.90
CA PHE A 455 -18.48 7.91 18.60
C PHE A 455 -17.06 8.12 18.06
N ASN A 456 -16.29 7.05 17.87
CA ASN A 456 -14.86 7.15 17.55
C ASN A 456 -14.58 7.39 16.06
N SER A 457 -15.34 8.29 15.41
CA SER A 457 -15.16 8.63 14.00
C SER A 457 -15.82 9.97 13.66
N PRO A 458 -15.29 10.71 12.67
CA PRO A 458 -16.04 11.78 12.02
C PRO A 458 -17.40 11.32 11.51
N LEU A 459 -18.44 12.10 11.77
CA LEU A 459 -19.75 11.92 11.17
C LEU A 459 -19.72 12.40 9.72
N THR A 460 -20.28 11.58 8.84
CA THR A 460 -20.44 11.83 7.41
C THR A 460 -21.83 11.39 6.97
N TYR A 461 -22.22 11.79 5.75
CA TYR A 461 -23.48 11.38 5.13
C TYR A 461 -23.77 9.87 5.17
N PHE A 462 -22.74 9.02 5.16
CA PHE A 462 -22.91 7.57 5.08
C PHE A 462 -22.92 6.85 6.45
N ASN A 463 -22.32 7.40 7.51
CA ASN A 463 -22.27 6.74 8.82
C ASN A 463 -23.22 7.36 9.87
N VAL A 464 -23.86 8.49 9.58
CA VAL A 464 -24.74 9.18 10.55
C VAL A 464 -25.97 8.35 10.94
N ASN A 465 -26.51 7.54 10.02
CA ASN A 465 -27.59 6.61 10.34
C ASN A 465 -27.15 5.52 11.31
N TYR A 466 -25.92 5.02 11.17
CA TYR A 466 -25.33 4.09 12.12
C TYR A 466 -25.14 4.73 13.50
N PHE A 467 -24.66 5.99 13.54
CA PHE A 467 -24.60 6.77 14.78
C PHE A 467 -25.98 6.91 15.44
N LYS A 468 -27.02 7.26 14.68
CA LYS A 468 -28.41 7.37 15.17
C LYS A 468 -28.94 6.05 15.75
N GLU A 469 -28.71 4.94 15.04
CA GLU A 469 -29.10 3.59 15.49
C GLU A 469 -28.39 3.20 16.78
N ARG A 470 -27.07 3.40 16.84
CA ARG A 470 -26.25 3.07 18.01
C ARG A 470 -26.62 3.93 19.21
N LEU A 471 -26.82 5.23 19.03
CA LEU A 471 -27.21 6.14 20.11
C LEU A 471 -28.55 5.72 20.71
N ASN A 472 -29.56 5.49 19.87
CA ASN A 472 -30.87 5.02 20.33
C ASN A 472 -30.77 3.67 21.06
N LYS A 473 -29.99 2.72 20.53
CA LYS A 473 -29.77 1.43 21.17
C LYS A 473 -29.17 1.56 22.58
N HIS A 474 -28.22 2.49 22.78
CA HIS A 474 -27.65 2.72 24.11
C HIS A 474 -28.65 3.38 25.07
N ILE A 475 -29.52 4.26 24.58
CA ILE A 475 -30.57 4.90 25.38
C ILE A 475 -31.65 3.89 25.79
N ASP A 476 -32.11 3.08 24.84
CA ASP A 476 -33.21 2.14 25.04
C ASP A 476 -32.79 0.93 25.91
N ASN A 477 -31.49 0.62 25.98
CA ASN A 477 -30.94 -0.43 26.84
C ASN A 477 -30.69 0.00 28.30
N GLN A 478 -30.87 1.29 28.64
CA GLN A 478 -30.71 1.72 30.04
C GLN A 478 -31.91 1.29 30.89
N SER A 479 -31.64 0.81 32.10
CA SER A 479 -32.69 0.40 33.06
C SER A 479 -33.61 1.57 33.43
N LYS A 480 -33.03 2.77 33.55
CA LYS A 480 -33.74 4.04 33.74
C LYS A 480 -33.36 4.95 32.58
N ARG A 481 -34.37 5.49 31.89
CA ARG A 481 -34.12 6.40 30.76
C ARG A 481 -33.35 7.64 31.25
N PRO A 482 -32.26 8.05 30.57
CA PRO A 482 -31.52 9.25 30.95
C PRO A 482 -32.34 10.49 30.60
N ALA A 483 -32.29 11.53 31.44
CA ALA A 483 -32.87 12.83 31.12
C ALA A 483 -31.99 13.61 30.13
N TRP A 484 -30.68 13.33 30.15
CA TRP A 484 -29.70 14.03 29.32
C TRP A 484 -28.80 13.05 28.58
N VAL A 485 -28.52 13.34 27.31
CA VAL A 485 -27.55 12.61 26.51
C VAL A 485 -26.45 13.57 26.07
N ILE A 486 -25.24 13.36 26.57
CA ILE A 486 -24.06 14.11 26.16
C ILE A 486 -23.35 13.34 25.06
N VAL A 487 -23.19 13.95 23.89
CA VAL A 487 -22.36 13.42 22.80
C VAL A 487 -21.03 14.17 22.77
N ASP A 488 -19.93 13.43 22.75
CA ASP A 488 -18.59 13.95 22.48
C ASP A 488 -18.50 14.42 21.01
N ALA A 489 -18.79 15.71 20.82
CA ALA A 489 -18.84 16.34 19.51
C ALA A 489 -17.45 16.77 19.02
N ALA A 490 -16.43 16.80 19.88
CA ALA A 490 -15.07 17.16 19.50
C ALA A 490 -14.47 16.15 18.50
N VAL A 491 -14.77 14.87 18.71
CA VAL A 491 -14.33 13.75 17.85
C VAL A 491 -15.24 13.60 16.62
N SER A 492 -16.55 13.73 16.82
CA SER A 492 -17.56 13.34 15.82
C SER A 492 -17.89 14.45 14.81
N PHE A 493 -17.95 15.72 15.22
CA PHE A 493 -18.35 16.85 14.37
C PHE A 493 -17.14 17.61 13.82
N THR A 494 -16.50 17.07 12.78
CA THR A 494 -15.24 17.63 12.25
C THR A 494 -15.42 18.64 11.12
N HIS A 495 -16.50 18.55 10.34
CA HIS A 495 -16.80 19.38 9.17
C HIS A 495 -18.30 19.61 9.02
N ASN A 496 -18.69 20.53 8.13
CA ASN A 496 -20.09 20.84 7.84
C ASN A 496 -20.64 19.89 6.76
N ASP A 497 -21.45 18.91 7.15
CA ASP A 497 -22.12 17.95 6.26
C ASP A 497 -23.64 18.09 6.43
N VAL A 498 -24.34 18.38 5.32
CA VAL A 498 -25.78 18.64 5.31
C VAL A 498 -26.58 17.41 5.76
N SER A 499 -26.17 16.20 5.35
CA SER A 499 -26.84 14.97 5.75
C SER A 499 -26.68 14.69 7.24
N VAL A 500 -25.52 15.03 7.81
CA VAL A 500 -25.28 14.92 9.26
C VAL A 500 -26.20 15.84 10.04
N PHE A 501 -26.34 17.10 9.61
CA PHE A 501 -27.21 18.07 10.28
C PHE A 501 -28.70 17.77 10.10
N SER A 502 -29.11 17.22 8.96
CA SER A 502 -30.48 16.70 8.78
C SER A 502 -30.76 15.56 9.77
N ALA A 503 -29.85 14.58 9.87
CA ALA A 503 -30.02 13.46 10.80
C ALA A 503 -29.95 13.91 12.27
N LEU A 504 -29.15 14.94 12.59
CA LEU A 504 -29.15 15.56 13.91
C LEU A 504 -30.52 16.13 14.27
N ASN A 505 -31.20 16.79 13.33
CA ASN A 505 -32.55 17.30 13.56
C ASN A 505 -33.56 16.18 13.85
N ASP A 506 -33.45 15.06 13.13
CA ASP A 506 -34.27 13.87 13.42
C ASP A 506 -33.97 13.30 14.82
N ILE A 507 -32.70 13.27 15.21
CA ILE A 507 -32.27 12.79 16.53
C ILE A 507 -32.84 13.69 17.61
N VAL A 508 -32.71 15.01 17.48
CA VAL A 508 -33.28 15.99 18.43
C VAL A 508 -34.79 15.79 18.56
N THR A 509 -35.50 15.67 17.44
CA THR A 509 -36.96 15.44 17.44
C THR A 509 -37.33 14.12 18.12
N ALA A 510 -36.59 13.04 17.83
CA ALA A 510 -36.83 11.73 18.43
C ALA A 510 -36.51 11.70 19.94
N LEU A 511 -35.46 12.39 20.38
CA LEU A 511 -35.08 12.50 21.79
C LEU A 511 -36.05 13.37 22.57
N LYS A 512 -36.51 14.48 21.98
CA LYS A 512 -37.57 15.32 22.55
C LYS A 512 -38.85 14.53 22.81
N ALA A 513 -39.27 13.70 21.85
CA ALA A 513 -40.43 12.82 22.03
C ALA A 513 -40.24 11.78 23.15
N LYS A 514 -38.99 11.44 23.50
CA LYS A 514 -38.64 10.57 24.63
C LYS A 514 -38.40 11.33 25.95
N GLY A 515 -38.53 12.65 25.97
CA GLY A 515 -38.23 13.49 27.13
C GLY A 515 -36.73 13.59 27.47
N VAL A 516 -35.87 13.38 26.46
CA VAL A 516 -34.41 13.37 26.61
C VAL A 516 -33.82 14.61 25.93
N THR A 517 -32.98 15.37 26.64
CA THR A 517 -32.30 16.54 26.07
C THR A 517 -30.94 16.15 25.48
N LEU A 518 -30.65 16.59 24.25
CA LEU A 518 -29.36 16.33 23.61
C LEU A 518 -28.36 17.44 23.94
N VAL A 519 -27.15 17.06 24.33
CA VAL A 519 -26.04 17.97 24.60
C VAL A 519 -24.85 17.61 23.71
N LEU A 520 -24.43 18.54 22.86
CA LEU A 520 -23.20 18.42 22.06
C LEU A 520 -22.06 19.10 22.82
N ALA A 521 -21.11 18.31 23.30
CA ALA A 521 -19.95 18.78 24.04
C ALA A 521 -18.71 18.84 23.13
N GLY A 522 -18.13 20.04 22.99
CA GLY A 522 -16.97 20.26 22.12
C GLY A 522 -17.28 21.14 20.91
N ARG A 523 -16.27 21.86 20.40
CA ARG A 523 -16.35 22.66 19.17
C ARG A 523 -17.51 23.68 19.12
N ARG A 524 -17.92 24.23 20.27
CA ARG A 524 -19.09 25.12 20.44
C ARG A 524 -19.22 26.18 19.34
N THR A 525 -18.16 26.92 19.04
CA THR A 525 -18.17 27.99 18.02
C THR A 525 -18.45 27.46 16.61
N SER A 526 -17.78 26.37 16.21
CA SER A 526 -17.95 25.79 14.88
C SER A 526 -19.33 25.16 14.73
N ILE A 527 -19.79 24.41 15.74
CA ILE A 527 -21.10 23.76 15.72
C ILE A 527 -22.23 24.79 15.68
N ASN A 528 -22.19 25.84 16.51
CA ASN A 528 -23.20 26.91 16.47
C ASN A 528 -23.27 27.57 15.09
N ARG A 529 -22.12 27.90 14.49
CA ARG A 529 -22.05 28.43 13.13
C ARG A 529 -22.65 27.49 12.09
N TRP A 530 -22.42 26.19 12.22
CA TRP A 530 -22.98 25.19 11.31
C TRP A 530 -24.49 25.00 11.52
N LEU A 531 -24.98 25.01 12.75
CA LEU A 531 -26.41 24.96 13.06
C LEU A 531 -27.17 26.16 12.47
N GLU A 532 -26.62 27.37 12.61
CA GLU A 532 -27.17 28.60 12.00
C GLU A 532 -27.25 28.48 10.48
N LYS A 533 -26.17 28.03 9.83
CA LYS A 533 -26.13 27.84 8.37
C LYS A 533 -27.13 26.81 7.87
N ASN A 534 -27.33 25.73 8.63
CA ASN A 534 -28.27 24.66 8.30
C ASN A 534 -29.71 24.94 8.80
N LYS A 535 -29.97 26.13 9.37
CA LYS A 535 -31.30 26.58 9.82
C LYS A 535 -31.99 25.60 10.78
N ILE A 536 -31.23 24.95 11.66
CA ILE A 536 -31.81 24.06 12.68
C ILE A 536 -32.44 24.93 13.78
N ASN A 537 -33.77 24.92 13.85
CA ASN A 537 -34.54 25.65 14.85
C ASN A 537 -34.44 24.90 16.19
N ARG A 538 -34.00 25.57 17.26
CA ARG A 538 -33.74 24.92 18.56
C ARG A 538 -34.31 25.73 19.72
N SER A 539 -34.87 25.03 20.70
CA SER A 539 -34.96 25.51 22.08
C SER A 539 -33.72 25.02 22.85
N ASP A 540 -33.27 25.79 23.84
CA ASP A 540 -32.22 25.38 24.78
C ASP A 540 -32.62 24.14 25.61
N ASP A 541 -33.90 23.76 25.59
CA ASP A 541 -34.42 22.53 26.20
C ASP A 541 -34.34 21.31 25.28
N ASP A 542 -34.11 21.49 23.98
CA ASP A 542 -34.07 20.39 23.00
C ASP A 542 -32.61 20.01 22.64
N LEU A 543 -31.76 21.02 22.42
CA LEU A 543 -30.37 20.86 21.99
C LEU A 543 -29.46 21.93 22.59
N LEU A 544 -28.53 21.51 23.47
CA LEU A 544 -27.49 22.37 24.03
C LEU A 544 -26.14 22.13 23.35
N VAL A 545 -25.38 23.21 23.14
CA VAL A 545 -24.01 23.15 22.63
C VAL A 545 -23.06 23.81 23.61
N VAL A 546 -22.16 23.01 24.17
CA VAL A 546 -21.27 23.37 25.30
C VAL A 546 -19.80 23.17 24.93
N PRO A 547 -18.86 23.87 25.60
CA PRO A 547 -17.45 23.83 25.23
C PRO A 547 -16.79 22.45 25.42
N ASP A 548 -17.17 21.71 26.45
CA ASP A 548 -16.60 20.41 26.80
C ASP A 548 -17.55 19.56 27.67
N ILE A 549 -17.18 18.29 27.91
CA ILE A 549 -18.02 17.32 28.63
C ILE A 549 -18.10 17.64 30.13
N TYR A 550 -17.03 18.14 30.77
CA TYR A 550 -17.06 18.48 32.19
C TYR A 550 -18.01 19.65 32.45
N PHE A 551 -17.99 20.66 31.59
CA PHE A 551 -18.94 21.76 31.64
C PHE A 551 -20.37 21.27 31.44
N ALA A 552 -20.60 20.33 30.52
CA ALA A 552 -21.90 19.71 30.32
C ALA A 552 -22.42 19.05 31.61
N ILE A 553 -21.59 18.23 32.27
CA ILE A 553 -21.95 17.55 33.53
C ILE A 553 -22.27 18.58 34.63
N ARG A 554 -21.41 19.59 34.83
CA ARG A 554 -21.65 20.64 35.84
C ARG A 554 -22.94 21.41 35.58
N LEU A 555 -23.22 21.75 34.32
CA LEU A 555 -24.44 22.45 33.93
C LEU A 555 -25.68 21.61 34.25
N ILE A 556 -25.64 20.31 33.95
CA ILE A 556 -26.75 19.39 34.23
C ILE A 556 -26.96 19.21 35.73
N GLN A 557 -25.89 19.00 36.50
CA GLN A 557 -25.96 18.88 37.96
C GLN A 557 -26.53 20.15 38.60
N SER A 558 -26.11 21.33 38.12
CA SER A 558 -26.67 22.61 38.59
C SER A 558 -28.16 22.74 38.27
N LYS A 559 -28.60 22.35 37.07
CA LYS A 559 -30.04 22.33 36.71
C LYS A 559 -30.85 21.37 37.59
N GLN A 560 -30.32 20.17 37.84
CA GLN A 560 -30.96 19.17 38.70
C GLN A 560 -31.09 19.67 40.14
N GLN A 561 -30.05 20.31 40.70
CA GLN A 561 -30.10 20.89 42.04
C GLN A 561 -31.14 22.01 42.18
N ILE A 562 -31.26 22.88 41.16
CA ILE A 562 -32.28 23.93 41.13
C ILE A 562 -33.69 23.31 41.13
N GLN A 563 -33.90 22.29 40.29
CA GLN A 563 -35.18 21.58 40.21
C GLN A 563 -35.55 20.89 41.53
N GLN A 564 -34.58 20.25 42.18
CA GLN A 564 -34.78 19.60 43.48
C GLN A 564 -35.19 20.64 44.54
N LYS A 565 -34.52 21.80 44.56
CA LYS A 565 -34.81 22.87 45.51
C LYS A 565 -36.19 23.49 45.31
N GLU A 566 -36.64 23.65 44.07
CA GLU A 566 -38.00 24.11 43.75
C GLU A 566 -39.08 23.11 44.16
N ILE A 567 -38.78 21.80 44.16
CA ILE A 567 -39.69 20.76 44.64
C ILE A 567 -39.75 20.79 46.18
N ASP A 568 -38.59 20.84 46.84
CA ASP A 568 -38.51 20.92 48.31
C ASP A 568 -39.21 22.17 48.86
N GLU A 569 -39.07 23.32 48.19
CA GLU A 569 -39.75 24.58 48.57
C GLU A 569 -41.29 24.52 48.38
N ARG A 570 -41.81 23.62 47.54
CA ARG A 570 -43.26 23.40 47.36
C ARG A 570 -43.84 22.41 48.38
N GLU A 571 -43.02 21.57 48.99
CA GLU A 571 -43.47 20.53 49.95
C GLU A 571 -43.43 20.99 51.42
N VAL A 572 -42.92 22.18 51.75
CA VAL A 572 -42.96 22.72 53.12
C VAL A 572 -44.41 23.10 53.49
N PRO A 573 -45.06 22.46 54.49
CA PRO A 573 -46.38 22.86 54.93
C PRO A 573 -46.28 24.19 55.69
N THR A 574 -46.98 25.23 55.25
CA THR A 574 -47.24 26.42 56.07
C THR A 574 -48.07 26.06 57.29
N THR A 575 -47.42 25.73 58.40
CA THR A 575 -48.07 25.65 59.72
C THR A 575 -48.43 27.08 60.16
N ARG A 576 -49.62 27.57 59.78
CA ARG A 576 -50.22 28.74 60.43
C ARG A 576 -50.62 28.33 61.84
N VAL A 577 -49.84 28.77 62.83
CA VAL A 577 -50.22 28.76 64.25
C VAL A 577 -51.48 29.62 64.38
N GLN A 578 -52.63 29.01 64.62
CA GLN A 578 -53.80 29.69 65.15
C GLN A 578 -53.53 29.94 66.64
N VAL A 579 -53.44 31.23 67.01
CA VAL A 579 -53.42 31.65 68.41
C VAL A 579 -54.88 31.74 68.85
N GLU A 580 -55.32 30.83 69.72
CA GLU A 580 -56.54 30.99 70.52
C GLU A 580 -56.36 32.14 71.52
N PRO A 581 -57.36 33.01 71.74
CA PRO A 581 -57.32 33.98 72.82
C PRO A 581 -57.79 33.32 74.13
N ASP A 582 -56.93 33.38 75.13
CA ASP A 582 -57.17 32.94 76.51
C ASP A 582 -58.30 33.77 77.17
N GLU A 583 -59.20 33.09 77.88
CA GLU A 583 -60.14 33.66 78.83
C GLU A 583 -59.42 34.05 80.14
N SER A 584 -59.37 35.33 80.49
CA SER A 584 -59.60 35.87 81.85
C SER A 584 -59.41 37.39 81.92
#